data_AF-A0A239RGY1-F1
#
_entry.id   AF-A0A239RGY1-F1
#
_cell.length_a   1.000
_cell.length_b   1.000
_cell.length_c   1.000
_cell.angle_alpha   90.00
_cell.angle_beta   90.00
_cell.angle_gamma   90.00
#
_symmetry.space_group_name_H-M   'P 1'
#
loop_
_entity.id
_entity.type
_entity.pdbx_description
1 polymer ?
#
loop_
_entity_poly.entity_id
_entity_poly.type
_entity_poly.pdbx_seq_one_letter_code
_entity_poly.pdbx_strand_id
1 'polypeptide(L)'
;MFGLSGCGKQKYELKFDGYGFESEKTKYAAGENVTVYYDMIATDTDYSFYTDSDDVELKRDFDDKHGYIFNFTMPEHDVTMKVDSRNTMEYDPGVFIPDKTENVLDEINPDNMVFDYFEKTVATDSEDEHEEMVLYERDEGAGMILARYVKEEGKEETVSACLVPEDTIDDCMGIVRGYDMENWTDGQGITGKFYVIKFSHNAKDFRITSDDMPEEGRNAFSSISEILWKAWMQYSTEEQATAGDDDSDADAKDGVWFCQECGTKNEGKYCSECGSKRPE
;
A
#
# COMPACT_ATOMS: atom_id res chain seq x y z
N MET A 1 -66.46 9.47 9.03
CA MET A 1 -65.62 8.48 8.32
C MET A 1 -64.24 8.54 8.92
N PHE A 2 -63.85 7.50 9.66
CA PHE A 2 -62.48 7.32 10.12
C PHE A 2 -61.64 6.91 8.91
N GLY A 3 -60.86 7.84 8.35
CA GLY A 3 -59.84 7.54 7.36
C GLY A 3 -58.64 6.93 8.07
N LEU A 4 -58.42 5.64 7.87
CA LEU A 4 -57.21 4.93 8.29
C LEU A 4 -56.02 5.49 7.52
N SER A 5 -55.29 6.46 8.09
CA SER A 5 -53.95 6.80 7.63
C SER A 5 -53.05 5.59 7.88
N GLY A 6 -52.68 4.89 6.81
CA GLY A 6 -51.67 3.86 6.89
C GLY A 6 -50.36 4.47 7.39
N CYS A 7 -49.97 4.13 8.62
CA CYS A 7 -48.64 4.41 9.16
C CYS A 7 -47.57 3.67 8.34
N GLY A 8 -47.13 4.27 7.23
CA GLY A 8 -45.84 3.91 6.66
C GLY A 8 -44.77 4.43 7.60
N LYS A 9 -44.12 3.55 8.36
CA LYS A 9 -42.96 3.94 9.16
C LYS A 9 -41.92 4.58 8.23
N GLN A 10 -41.33 5.70 8.66
CA GLN A 10 -40.22 6.35 7.95
C GLN A 10 -39.13 5.30 7.70
N LYS A 11 -38.63 5.28 6.46
CA LYS A 11 -37.54 4.39 6.06
C LYS A 11 -36.23 5.16 6.01
N TYR A 12 -35.16 4.47 6.36
CA TYR A 12 -33.79 4.96 6.41
C TYR A 12 -32.90 4.08 5.54
N GLU A 13 -31.82 4.65 5.02
CA GLU A 13 -30.92 3.97 4.09
C GLU A 13 -29.84 3.18 4.85
N LEU A 14 -29.62 1.96 4.38
CA LEU A 14 -28.44 1.17 4.71
C LEU A 14 -27.42 1.36 3.58
N LYS A 15 -26.25 1.88 3.93
CA LYS A 15 -25.13 2.14 3.00
C LYS A 15 -23.97 1.22 3.33
N PHE A 16 -23.17 0.91 2.32
CA PHE A 16 -21.96 0.11 2.44
C PHE A 16 -20.78 0.93 1.96
N ASP A 17 -19.77 1.05 2.82
CA ASP A 17 -18.51 1.70 2.53
C ASP A 17 -17.43 0.60 2.52
N GLY A 18 -17.42 -0.14 1.41
CA GLY A 18 -16.60 -1.34 1.21
C GLY A 18 -17.29 -2.39 0.33
N TYR A 19 -16.49 -3.24 -0.32
CA TYR A 19 -16.98 -4.38 -1.11
C TYR A 19 -17.33 -5.57 -0.22
N GLY A 20 -18.13 -6.52 -0.73
CA GLY A 20 -18.44 -7.78 -0.04
C GLY A 20 -19.65 -7.75 0.90
N PHE A 21 -20.25 -6.58 1.15
CA PHE A 21 -21.49 -6.48 1.92
C PHE A 21 -22.73 -6.80 1.07
N GLU A 22 -23.61 -7.64 1.61
CA GLU A 22 -24.91 -7.93 1.01
C GLU A 22 -26.05 -7.83 2.04
N SER A 23 -27.22 -7.36 1.59
CA SER A 23 -28.44 -7.35 2.40
C SER A 23 -29.67 -7.53 1.51
N GLU A 24 -30.79 -7.98 2.10
CA GLU A 24 -32.04 -8.16 1.34
C GLU A 24 -32.54 -6.86 0.72
N LYS A 25 -32.31 -5.71 1.39
CA LYS A 25 -32.84 -4.40 1.01
C LYS A 25 -31.83 -3.32 1.41
N THR A 26 -31.88 -2.18 0.74
CA THR A 26 -31.07 -1.00 1.10
C THR A 26 -31.88 0.06 1.88
N LYS A 27 -33.17 -0.18 2.16
CA LYS A 27 -34.03 0.73 2.93
C LYS A 27 -34.93 -0.02 3.90
N TYR A 28 -34.84 0.33 5.18
CA TYR A 28 -35.55 -0.33 6.28
C TYR A 28 -36.36 0.68 7.09
N ALA A 29 -37.49 0.26 7.65
CA ALA A 29 -38.23 1.09 8.60
C ALA A 29 -37.51 1.16 9.95
N ALA A 30 -37.63 2.28 10.68
CA ALA A 30 -37.12 2.32 12.06
C ALA A 30 -37.71 1.20 12.92
N GLY A 31 -36.84 0.53 13.68
CA GLY A 31 -37.15 -0.63 14.49
C GLY A 31 -37.26 -1.96 13.71
N GLU A 32 -37.04 -1.96 12.40
CA GLU A 32 -36.96 -3.20 11.60
C GLU A 32 -35.62 -3.89 11.85
N ASN A 33 -35.62 -5.21 11.91
CA ASN A 33 -34.39 -5.99 12.00
C ASN A 33 -33.70 -6.01 10.64
N VAL A 34 -32.42 -5.68 10.65
CA VAL A 34 -31.54 -5.68 9.49
C VAL A 34 -30.60 -6.86 9.63
N THR A 35 -30.43 -7.61 8.54
CA THR A 35 -29.42 -8.65 8.40
C THR A 35 -28.52 -8.29 7.24
N VAL A 36 -27.21 -8.26 7.50
CA VAL A 36 -26.16 -7.99 6.50
C VAL A 36 -25.18 -9.14 6.51
N TYR A 37 -24.75 -9.56 5.33
CA TYR A 37 -23.76 -10.59 5.11
C TYR A 37 -22.46 -9.97 4.61
N TYR A 38 -21.34 -10.60 4.93
CA TYR A 38 -20.05 -10.29 4.35
C TYR A 38 -19.32 -11.59 4.02
N ASP A 39 -19.18 -11.86 2.73
CA ASP A 39 -18.67 -13.14 2.21
C ASP A 39 -17.25 -13.04 1.61
N MET A 40 -16.73 -11.82 1.44
CA MET A 40 -15.39 -11.55 0.92
C MET A 40 -14.32 -11.80 1.98
N ILE A 41 -14.23 -13.05 2.43
CA ILE A 41 -13.35 -13.50 3.49
C ILE A 41 -12.11 -14.15 2.89
N ALA A 42 -10.97 -13.58 3.21
CA ALA A 42 -9.67 -14.18 2.99
C ALA A 42 -9.18 -14.80 4.31
N THR A 43 -8.52 -15.96 4.23
CA THR A 43 -8.03 -16.70 5.40
C THR A 43 -6.88 -15.99 6.12
N ASP A 44 -6.27 -15.03 5.44
CA ASP A 44 -5.11 -14.25 5.84
C ASP A 44 -5.47 -12.79 6.15
N THR A 45 -6.70 -12.49 6.55
CA THR A 45 -7.11 -11.11 6.80
C THR A 45 -7.93 -11.00 8.08
N ASP A 46 -7.49 -10.12 8.99
CA ASP A 46 -8.30 -9.64 10.11
C ASP A 46 -9.24 -8.55 9.60
N TYR A 47 -10.53 -8.78 9.82
CA TYR A 47 -11.57 -7.81 9.49
C TYR A 47 -12.10 -7.14 10.76
N SER A 48 -12.14 -5.81 10.72
CA SER A 48 -12.79 -4.97 11.71
C SER A 48 -14.02 -4.32 11.10
N PHE A 49 -15.20 -4.68 11.61
CA PHE A 49 -16.48 -4.18 11.11
C PHE A 49 -17.08 -3.19 12.11
N TYR A 50 -17.58 -2.07 11.59
CA TYR A 50 -18.17 -1.02 12.40
C TYR A 50 -19.23 -0.24 11.60
N THR A 51 -19.97 0.61 12.29
CA THR A 51 -20.88 1.56 11.64
C THR A 51 -20.46 2.99 11.93
N ASP A 52 -20.98 3.93 11.17
CA ASP A 52 -20.87 5.37 11.45
C ASP A 52 -21.77 5.84 12.60
N SER A 53 -22.53 4.94 13.23
CA SER A 53 -23.42 5.28 14.34
C SER A 53 -23.09 4.57 15.65
N ASP A 54 -22.95 5.37 16.71
CA ASP A 54 -22.62 4.89 18.06
C ASP A 54 -23.82 4.24 18.77
N ASP A 55 -25.04 4.43 18.27
CA ASP A 55 -26.28 3.88 18.86
C ASP A 55 -26.71 2.53 18.24
N VAL A 56 -25.94 2.02 17.28
CA VAL A 56 -26.16 0.72 16.62
C VAL A 56 -25.27 -0.34 17.27
N GLU A 57 -25.90 -1.28 17.97
CA GLU A 57 -25.22 -2.48 18.48
C GLU A 57 -25.21 -3.58 17.40
N LEU A 58 -24.06 -3.79 16.76
CA LEU A 58 -23.87 -4.86 15.79
C LEU A 58 -23.73 -6.22 16.48
N LYS A 59 -24.70 -7.10 16.29
CA LYS A 59 -24.58 -8.51 16.70
C LYS A 59 -23.96 -9.30 15.57
N ARG A 60 -22.80 -9.91 15.83
CA ARG A 60 -22.03 -10.68 14.86
C ARG A 60 -22.18 -12.17 15.07
N ASP A 61 -22.38 -12.89 13.98
CA ASP A 61 -22.31 -14.35 13.88
C ASP A 61 -21.47 -14.75 12.65
N PHE A 62 -21.25 -16.06 12.45
CA PHE A 62 -20.48 -16.59 11.33
C PHE A 62 -21.03 -17.94 10.83
N ASP A 63 -21.16 -18.12 9.51
CA ASP A 63 -21.40 -19.43 8.90
C ASP A 63 -20.61 -19.64 7.59
N ASP A 64 -20.40 -20.90 7.22
CA ASP A 64 -19.59 -21.29 6.05
C ASP A 64 -20.19 -20.87 4.70
N LYS A 65 -21.47 -20.46 4.66
CA LYS A 65 -22.20 -20.13 3.43
C LYS A 65 -22.20 -18.63 3.15
N HIS A 66 -22.31 -17.81 4.19
CA HIS A 66 -22.48 -16.36 4.09
C HIS A 66 -21.34 -15.57 4.73
N GLY A 67 -20.39 -16.24 5.38
CA GLY A 67 -19.30 -15.58 6.07
C GLY A 67 -19.74 -14.90 7.36
N TYR A 68 -19.39 -13.62 7.52
CA TYR A 68 -19.84 -12.84 8.68
C TYR A 68 -21.29 -12.40 8.50
N ILE A 69 -22.07 -12.54 9.57
CA ILE A 69 -23.48 -12.16 9.59
C ILE A 69 -23.67 -11.10 10.67
N PHE A 70 -24.19 -9.94 10.28
CA PHE A 70 -24.47 -8.83 11.18
C PHE A 70 -25.97 -8.66 11.32
N ASN A 71 -26.43 -8.57 12.56
CA ASN A 71 -27.82 -8.31 12.89
C ASN A 71 -27.91 -7.09 13.80
N PHE A 72 -28.76 -6.14 13.43
CA PHE A 72 -29.04 -4.96 14.25
C PHE A 72 -30.47 -4.47 13.97
N THR A 73 -30.91 -3.50 14.77
CA THR A 73 -32.21 -2.85 14.59
C THR A 73 -32.01 -1.49 13.94
N MET A 74 -32.71 -1.21 12.83
CA MET A 74 -32.55 0.05 12.10
C MET A 74 -32.93 1.24 13.01
N PRO A 75 -32.03 2.22 13.21
CA PRO A 75 -32.31 3.41 14.01
C PRO A 75 -33.16 4.42 13.22
N GLU A 76 -33.44 5.59 13.82
CA GLU A 76 -34.16 6.70 13.18
C GLU A 76 -33.24 7.61 12.33
N HIS A 77 -32.22 7.04 11.70
CA HIS A 77 -31.34 7.70 10.74
C HIS A 77 -30.70 6.65 9.82
N ASP A 78 -30.02 7.12 8.76
CA ASP A 78 -29.25 6.26 7.86
C ASP A 78 -28.06 5.64 8.60
N VAL A 79 -27.65 4.44 8.19
CA VAL A 79 -26.50 3.73 8.76
C VAL A 79 -25.57 3.32 7.63
N THR A 80 -24.28 3.58 7.80
CA THR A 80 -23.23 3.13 6.89
C THR A 80 -22.42 2.04 7.58
N MET A 81 -22.40 0.83 7.02
CA MET A 81 -21.49 -0.21 7.46
C MET A 81 -20.14 -0.08 6.76
N LYS A 82 -19.08 -0.24 7.55
CA LYS A 82 -17.68 -0.12 7.15
C LYS A 82 -16.93 -1.39 7.51
N VAL A 83 -15.91 -1.68 6.72
CA VAL A 83 -14.94 -2.74 7.00
C VAL A 83 -13.54 -2.17 6.85
N ASP A 84 -12.72 -2.34 7.88
CA ASP A 84 -11.28 -2.22 7.76
C ASP A 84 -10.70 -3.63 7.71
N SER A 85 -9.90 -3.92 6.70
CA SER A 85 -9.17 -5.18 6.58
C SER A 85 -7.70 -4.94 6.83
N ARG A 86 -7.08 -5.82 7.61
CA ARG A 86 -5.62 -5.91 7.78
C ARG A 86 -5.18 -7.32 7.47
N ASN A 87 -4.25 -7.48 6.55
CA ASN A 87 -3.68 -8.80 6.30
C ASN A 87 -3.01 -9.32 7.59
N THR A 88 -3.33 -10.56 7.98
CA THR A 88 -2.88 -11.25 9.20
C THR A 88 -1.95 -12.41 8.94
N MET A 89 -1.70 -12.75 7.68
CA MET A 89 -0.55 -13.59 7.40
C MET A 89 0.71 -12.82 7.83
N GLU A 90 1.38 -13.35 8.85
CA GLU A 90 2.84 -13.39 8.76
C GLU A 90 3.14 -14.26 7.54
N TYR A 91 3.58 -13.63 6.45
CA TYR A 91 3.91 -14.28 5.19
C TYR A 91 4.66 -15.60 5.42
N ASP A 92 4.04 -16.73 5.05
CA ASP A 92 4.64 -18.07 5.09
C ASP A 92 5.50 -18.27 3.83
N PRO A 93 6.84 -18.37 3.97
CA PRO A 93 7.80 -18.37 2.86
C PRO A 93 7.85 -19.66 2.03
N GLY A 94 6.76 -20.41 1.91
CA GLY A 94 6.64 -21.49 0.93
C GLY A 94 6.59 -21.00 -0.52
N VAL A 95 6.38 -19.70 -0.73
CA VAL A 95 6.30 -19.00 -2.02
C VAL A 95 7.40 -17.95 -2.02
N PHE A 96 8.25 -17.95 -3.05
CA PHE A 96 9.36 -17.03 -3.34
C PHE A 96 9.77 -16.03 -2.22
N ILE A 97 10.85 -16.33 -1.49
CA ILE A 97 11.64 -15.30 -0.80
C ILE A 97 12.74 -14.89 -1.78
N PRO A 98 12.66 -13.75 -2.47
CA PRO A 98 13.84 -13.21 -3.11
C PRO A 98 14.87 -12.94 -2.01
N ASP A 99 16.13 -13.32 -2.23
CA ASP A 99 17.18 -13.14 -1.25
C ASP A 99 17.20 -11.66 -0.85
N LYS A 100 16.78 -11.34 0.39
CA LYS A 100 16.59 -9.95 0.88
C LYS A 100 17.87 -9.10 0.81
N THR A 101 18.99 -9.71 0.45
CA THR A 101 20.35 -9.20 0.55
C THR A 101 21.03 -8.97 -0.81
N GLU A 102 20.34 -9.15 -1.92
CA GLU A 102 20.93 -8.88 -3.23
C GLU A 102 20.77 -7.39 -3.59
N ASN A 103 21.91 -6.70 -3.73
CA ASN A 103 21.92 -5.38 -4.36
C ASN A 103 21.65 -5.58 -5.85
N VAL A 104 20.44 -5.28 -6.28
CA VAL A 104 19.97 -5.44 -7.66
C VAL A 104 19.98 -4.14 -8.46
N LEU A 105 20.65 -3.09 -7.97
CA LEU A 105 20.78 -1.83 -8.70
C LEU A 105 21.46 -2.01 -10.05
N ASP A 106 22.51 -2.83 -10.11
CA ASP A 106 23.27 -3.10 -11.34
C ASP A 106 22.49 -3.95 -12.35
N GLU A 107 21.38 -4.57 -11.93
CA GLU A 107 20.48 -5.33 -12.80
C GLU A 107 19.36 -4.48 -13.41
N ILE A 108 19.21 -3.22 -12.99
CA ILE A 108 18.21 -2.33 -13.56
C ILE A 108 18.51 -2.10 -15.04
N ASN A 109 17.59 -2.57 -15.88
CA ASN A 109 17.55 -2.26 -17.30
C ASN A 109 16.43 -1.24 -17.55
N PRO A 110 16.74 0.02 -17.86
CA PRO A 110 15.73 1.05 -18.12
C PRO A 110 14.78 0.72 -19.27
N ASP A 111 15.22 -0.11 -20.23
CA ASP A 111 14.39 -0.53 -21.37
C ASP A 111 13.30 -1.55 -20.95
N ASN A 112 13.42 -2.15 -19.76
CA ASN A 112 12.47 -3.12 -19.19
C ASN A 112 11.57 -2.50 -18.12
N MET A 113 11.40 -1.18 -18.10
CA MET A 113 10.46 -0.51 -17.20
C MET A 113 9.02 -0.97 -17.51
N VAL A 114 8.32 -1.48 -16.51
CA VAL A 114 6.92 -1.90 -16.65
C VAL A 114 5.95 -0.93 -15.98
N PHE A 115 6.40 -0.22 -14.94
CA PHE A 115 5.58 0.72 -14.19
C PHE A 115 6.44 1.74 -13.47
N ASP A 116 5.98 2.98 -13.43
CA ASP A 116 6.65 4.11 -12.80
C ASP A 116 5.59 4.95 -12.07
N TYR A 117 5.79 5.14 -10.77
CA TYR A 117 5.04 6.04 -9.91
C TYR A 117 5.96 7.15 -9.41
N PHE A 118 5.57 8.39 -9.67
CA PHE A 118 6.28 9.59 -9.24
C PHE A 118 5.35 10.49 -8.43
N GLU A 119 5.84 10.96 -7.29
CA GLU A 119 5.16 11.93 -6.43
C GLU A 119 6.10 13.08 -6.06
N LYS A 120 5.56 14.30 -6.17
CA LYS A 120 6.23 15.53 -5.74
C LYS A 120 5.32 16.39 -4.89
N THR A 121 5.86 16.91 -3.79
CA THR A 121 5.16 17.92 -2.98
C THR A 121 5.36 19.29 -3.64
N VAL A 122 4.27 19.94 -4.03
CA VAL A 122 4.30 21.24 -4.75
C VAL A 122 4.28 22.43 -3.77
N ALA A 123 4.06 22.16 -2.47
CA ALA A 123 3.98 23.19 -1.45
C ALA A 123 5.33 23.83 -1.08
N THR A 124 6.44 23.25 -1.54
CA THR A 124 7.78 23.80 -1.42
C THR A 124 8.15 24.46 -2.75
N ASP A 125 8.60 25.71 -2.74
CA ASP A 125 9.10 26.41 -3.93
C ASP A 125 10.40 25.76 -4.50
N SER A 126 10.88 24.68 -3.89
CA SER A 126 12.02 23.90 -4.36
C SER A 126 11.54 22.86 -5.36
N GLU A 127 12.09 22.89 -6.57
CA GLU A 127 11.87 21.82 -7.54
C GLU A 127 12.53 20.49 -7.11
N ASP A 128 13.23 20.51 -5.98
CA ASP A 128 14.22 19.54 -5.53
C ASP A 128 13.69 18.48 -4.55
N GLU A 129 12.39 18.39 -4.26
CA GLU A 129 11.85 17.31 -3.39
C GLU A 129 10.89 16.40 -4.14
N HIS A 130 11.27 15.13 -4.29
CA HIS A 130 10.43 14.11 -4.92
C HIS A 130 10.76 12.70 -4.44
N GLU A 131 9.78 11.81 -4.65
CA GLU A 131 9.92 10.38 -4.47
C GLU A 131 9.38 9.66 -5.71
N GLU A 132 10.17 8.74 -6.25
CA GLU A 132 9.84 7.94 -7.42
C GLU A 132 10.05 6.47 -7.11
N MET A 133 9.11 5.63 -7.52
CA MET A 133 9.15 4.17 -7.37
C MET A 133 8.90 3.53 -8.73
N VAL A 134 9.85 2.75 -9.21
CA VAL A 134 9.84 2.18 -10.57
C VAL A 134 10.00 0.67 -10.50
N LEU A 135 9.11 -0.05 -11.20
CA LEU A 135 9.18 -1.49 -11.40
C LEU A 135 9.83 -1.81 -12.74
N TYR A 136 10.82 -2.70 -12.70
CA TYR A 136 11.50 -3.25 -13.88
C TYR A 136 11.32 -4.77 -13.95
N GLU A 137 11.09 -5.27 -15.17
CA GLU A 137 11.12 -6.70 -15.46
C GLU A 137 12.58 -7.18 -15.58
N ARG A 138 12.89 -8.33 -14.95
CA ARG A 138 14.23 -8.95 -15.04
C ARG A 138 14.39 -9.75 -16.32
N ASP A 139 15.59 -9.70 -16.90
CA ASP A 139 15.92 -10.45 -18.12
C ASP A 139 15.98 -11.99 -17.91
N GLU A 140 16.30 -12.49 -16.71
CA GLU A 140 16.53 -13.92 -16.42
C GLU A 140 15.66 -14.53 -15.30
N GLY A 141 14.35 -14.24 -15.29
CA GLY A 141 13.36 -14.99 -14.50
C GLY A 141 13.11 -14.53 -13.05
N ALA A 142 12.18 -15.26 -12.42
CA ALA A 142 11.42 -15.00 -11.19
C ALA A 142 11.65 -13.67 -10.46
N GLY A 143 10.66 -12.78 -10.56
CA GLY A 143 10.58 -11.53 -9.79
C GLY A 143 10.81 -10.27 -10.61
N MET A 144 10.56 -9.12 -9.99
CA MET A 144 10.80 -7.80 -10.54
C MET A 144 11.76 -7.01 -9.66
N ILE A 145 12.34 -5.95 -10.21
CA ILE A 145 13.13 -4.99 -9.43
C ILE A 145 12.26 -3.78 -9.14
N LEU A 146 12.06 -3.46 -7.86
CA LEU A 146 11.49 -2.20 -7.42
C LEU A 146 12.62 -1.26 -7.04
N ALA A 147 12.81 -0.19 -7.81
CA ALA A 147 13.74 0.88 -7.51
C ALA A 147 13.01 2.05 -6.86
N ARG A 148 13.64 2.66 -5.86
CA ARG A 148 13.14 3.83 -5.14
C ARG A 148 14.18 4.94 -5.22
N TYR A 149 13.78 6.06 -5.81
CA TYR A 149 14.55 7.29 -5.93
C TYR A 149 13.97 8.31 -4.96
N VAL A 150 14.83 8.88 -4.13
CA VAL A 150 14.43 9.89 -3.15
C VAL A 150 15.33 11.09 -3.29
N LYS A 151 14.72 12.24 -3.50
CA LYS A 151 15.39 13.53 -3.50
C LYS A 151 14.81 14.39 -2.37
N GLU A 152 15.67 14.79 -1.44
CA GLU A 152 15.34 15.73 -0.37
C GLU A 152 16.01 17.09 -0.62
N GLU A 153 15.45 18.17 -0.08
CA GLU A 153 15.96 19.52 -0.27
C GLU A 153 17.44 19.63 0.14
N GLY A 154 18.28 20.10 -0.79
CA GLY A 154 19.70 20.31 -0.56
C GLY A 154 20.53 19.03 -0.42
N LYS A 155 19.96 17.85 -0.70
CA LYS A 155 20.67 16.57 -0.71
C LYS A 155 20.82 16.00 -2.11
N GLU A 156 21.81 15.13 -2.31
CA GLU A 156 21.88 14.33 -3.53
C GLU A 156 20.75 13.31 -3.56
N GLU A 157 20.32 12.95 -4.77
CA GLU A 157 19.31 11.91 -4.93
C GLU A 157 19.90 10.56 -4.50
N THR A 158 19.13 9.81 -3.71
CA THR A 158 19.52 8.47 -3.30
C THR A 158 18.68 7.46 -4.05
N VAL A 159 19.33 6.41 -4.56
CA VAL A 159 18.67 5.30 -5.25
C VAL A 159 18.91 4.03 -4.47
N SER A 160 17.84 3.25 -4.32
CA SER A 160 17.88 1.94 -3.68
C SER A 160 16.95 1.01 -4.44
N ALA A 161 17.24 -0.28 -4.46
CA ALA A 161 16.41 -1.25 -5.17
C ALA A 161 16.31 -2.57 -4.42
N CYS A 162 15.19 -3.26 -4.60
CA CYS A 162 14.98 -4.59 -4.05
C CYS A 162 14.21 -5.47 -5.03
N LEU A 163 14.34 -6.78 -4.83
CA LEU A 163 13.55 -7.77 -5.56
C LEU A 163 12.16 -7.90 -4.95
N VAL A 164 11.13 -7.76 -5.78
CA VAL A 164 9.73 -7.92 -5.40
C VAL A 164 9.08 -9.01 -6.26
N PRO A 165 7.97 -9.62 -5.80
CA PRO A 165 7.32 -10.67 -6.58
C PRO A 165 6.61 -10.13 -7.83
N GLU A 166 6.42 -10.99 -8.83
CA GLU A 166 5.79 -10.64 -10.12
C GLU A 166 4.33 -10.18 -9.99
N ASP A 167 3.63 -10.56 -8.92
CA ASP A 167 2.25 -10.09 -8.68
C ASP A 167 2.18 -8.61 -8.28
N THR A 168 3.29 -7.98 -7.90
CA THR A 168 3.31 -6.56 -7.53
C THR A 168 2.87 -5.67 -8.69
N ILE A 169 3.19 -6.04 -9.95
CA ILE A 169 2.69 -5.32 -11.12
C ILE A 169 1.23 -5.62 -11.39
N ASP A 170 0.79 -6.86 -11.16
CA ASP A 170 -0.62 -7.24 -11.33
C ASP A 170 -1.53 -6.48 -10.36
N ASP A 171 -1.09 -6.28 -9.12
CA ASP A 171 -1.78 -5.47 -8.11
C ASP A 171 -1.88 -4.00 -8.54
N CYS A 172 -0.78 -3.40 -9.01
CA CYS A 172 -0.78 -2.03 -9.55
C CYS A 172 -1.74 -1.90 -10.73
N MET A 173 -1.68 -2.84 -11.68
CA MET A 173 -2.55 -2.86 -12.85
C MET A 173 -4.02 -3.16 -12.49
N GLY A 174 -4.27 -3.84 -11.36
CA GLY A 174 -5.60 -4.00 -10.78
C GLY A 174 -6.24 -2.67 -10.44
N ILE A 175 -5.48 -1.73 -9.84
CA ILE A 175 -5.95 -0.37 -9.56
C ILE A 175 -6.18 0.41 -10.86
N VAL A 176 -5.24 0.35 -11.81
CA VAL A 176 -5.36 1.01 -13.12
C VAL A 176 -6.67 0.62 -13.80
N ARG A 177 -7.00 -0.68 -13.83
CA ARG A 177 -8.24 -1.20 -14.41
C ARG A 177 -9.47 -0.84 -13.58
N GLY A 178 -9.38 -0.93 -12.25
CA GLY A 178 -10.49 -0.66 -11.34
C GLY A 178 -10.98 0.79 -11.42
N TYR A 179 -10.07 1.73 -11.67
CA TYR A 179 -10.36 3.15 -11.85
C TYR A 179 -10.48 3.60 -13.31
N ASP A 180 -10.29 2.68 -14.27
CA ASP A 180 -10.30 2.97 -15.71
C ASP A 180 -9.34 4.09 -16.10
N MET A 181 -8.13 4.07 -15.52
CA MET A 181 -7.14 5.15 -15.64
C MET A 181 -6.67 5.40 -17.08
N GLU A 182 -6.83 4.41 -17.97
CA GLU A 182 -6.53 4.53 -19.40
C GLU A 182 -7.44 5.55 -20.13
N ASN A 183 -8.61 5.86 -19.57
CA ASN A 183 -9.60 6.77 -20.14
C ASN A 183 -9.65 8.13 -19.44
N TRP A 184 -8.76 8.38 -18.49
CA TRP A 184 -8.74 9.64 -17.75
C TRP A 184 -8.36 10.79 -18.68
N THR A 185 -9.34 11.68 -18.87
CA THR A 185 -9.18 12.99 -19.50
C THR A 185 -10.10 13.94 -18.74
N ASP A 186 -9.62 15.16 -18.50
CA ASP A 186 -10.21 16.21 -17.64
C ASP A 186 -9.79 16.16 -16.17
N GLY A 187 -8.72 16.89 -15.84
CA GLY A 187 -8.39 17.24 -14.46
C GLY A 187 -8.02 18.72 -14.28
N GLN A 188 -8.48 19.31 -13.18
CA GLN A 188 -7.79 20.44 -12.56
C GLN A 188 -6.98 19.83 -11.43
N GLY A 189 -5.67 19.69 -11.64
CA GLY A 189 -4.75 19.14 -10.64
C GLY A 189 -4.97 19.80 -9.28
N ILE A 190 -4.93 19.00 -8.22
CA ILE A 190 -5.31 19.50 -6.91
C ILE A 190 -4.10 20.12 -6.21
N THR A 191 -4.29 21.31 -5.63
CA THR A 191 -3.23 22.09 -5.02
C THR A 191 -2.47 21.32 -3.93
N GLY A 192 -1.14 21.25 -4.06
CA GLY A 192 -0.21 20.80 -3.03
C GLY A 192 0.61 19.54 -3.35
N LYS A 193 0.17 18.69 -4.28
CA LYS A 193 0.92 17.49 -4.72
C LYS A 193 0.76 17.24 -6.22
N PHE A 194 1.86 16.85 -6.87
CA PHE A 194 1.91 16.51 -8.29
C PHE A 194 2.25 15.02 -8.42
N TYR A 195 1.48 14.30 -9.23
CA TYR A 195 1.62 12.87 -9.42
C TYR A 195 1.80 12.55 -10.89
N VAL A 196 2.66 11.58 -11.20
CA VAL A 196 2.79 10.99 -12.53
C VAL A 196 2.82 9.48 -12.40
N ILE A 197 2.04 8.79 -13.22
CA ILE A 197 2.14 7.35 -13.41
C ILE A 197 2.46 7.07 -14.87
N LYS A 198 3.42 6.19 -15.14
CA LYS A 198 3.70 5.66 -16.46
C LYS A 198 3.64 4.14 -16.43
N PHE A 199 3.07 3.54 -17.47
CA PHE A 199 3.03 2.09 -17.62
C PHE A 199 2.82 1.71 -19.09
N SER A 200 3.20 0.48 -19.44
CA SER A 200 2.93 -0.09 -20.76
C SER A 200 1.89 -1.19 -20.65
N HIS A 201 0.80 -1.09 -21.42
CA HIS A 201 -0.25 -2.11 -21.47
C HIS A 201 -0.68 -2.36 -22.93
N ASN A 202 -0.77 -3.63 -23.33
CA ASN A 202 -1.11 -4.04 -24.70
C ASN A 202 -0.28 -3.34 -25.80
N ALA A 203 1.04 -3.22 -25.57
CA ALA A 203 1.99 -2.53 -26.45
C ALA A 203 1.67 -1.03 -26.69
N LYS A 204 0.99 -0.39 -25.74
CA LYS A 204 0.77 1.06 -25.69
C LYS A 204 1.33 1.61 -24.38
N ASP A 205 1.95 2.78 -24.49
CA ASP A 205 2.47 3.49 -23.33
C ASP A 205 1.46 4.53 -22.85
N PHE A 206 1.23 4.55 -21.55
CA PHE A 206 0.35 5.48 -20.88
C PHE A 206 1.17 6.39 -19.98
N ARG A 207 0.77 7.65 -19.91
CA ARG A 207 1.30 8.64 -18.97
C ARG A 207 0.13 9.42 -18.40
N ILE A 208 -0.17 9.18 -17.13
CA ILE A 208 -1.26 9.82 -16.40
C ILE A 208 -0.67 10.83 -15.44
N THR A 209 -1.15 12.06 -15.48
CA THR A 209 -0.74 13.10 -14.52
C THR A 209 -1.90 13.50 -13.65
N SER A 210 -1.59 14.14 -12.52
CA SER A 210 -2.62 14.77 -11.68
C SER A 210 -3.46 15.82 -12.41
N ASP A 211 -2.97 16.38 -13.53
CA ASP A 211 -3.73 17.32 -14.37
C ASP A 211 -4.75 16.62 -15.27
N ASP A 212 -4.60 15.30 -15.49
CA ASP A 212 -5.54 14.50 -16.28
C ASP A 212 -6.54 13.75 -15.37
N MET A 213 -6.42 13.94 -14.05
CA MET A 213 -7.11 13.18 -13.02
C MET A 213 -8.55 13.68 -12.79
N PRO A 214 -9.55 12.77 -12.75
CA PRO A 214 -10.91 13.13 -12.31
C PRO A 214 -10.94 13.47 -10.81
N GLU A 215 -12.01 14.09 -10.32
CA GLU A 215 -12.12 14.52 -8.90
C GLU A 215 -11.86 13.39 -7.88
N GLU A 216 -12.17 12.13 -8.23
CA GLU A 216 -12.00 10.94 -7.40
C GLU A 216 -10.63 10.23 -7.56
N GLY A 217 -9.80 10.67 -8.50
CA GLY A 217 -8.57 9.94 -8.87
C GLY A 217 -7.47 9.94 -7.80
N ARG A 218 -7.62 10.76 -6.75
CA ARG A 218 -6.70 10.79 -5.60
C ARG A 218 -6.60 9.42 -4.91
N ASN A 219 -7.72 8.69 -4.86
CA ASN A 219 -7.75 7.37 -4.25
C ASN A 219 -6.94 6.36 -5.06
N ALA A 220 -6.93 6.46 -6.40
CA ALA A 220 -6.16 5.56 -7.25
C ALA A 220 -4.64 5.73 -7.05
N PHE A 221 -4.15 6.98 -7.05
CA PHE A 221 -2.73 7.25 -6.76
C PHE A 221 -2.34 6.79 -5.35
N SER A 222 -3.19 7.04 -4.35
CA SER A 222 -2.95 6.57 -2.97
C SER A 222 -2.88 5.04 -2.88
N SER A 223 -3.80 4.32 -3.55
CA SER A 223 -3.79 2.85 -3.55
C SER A 223 -2.55 2.27 -4.23
N ILE A 224 -2.10 2.87 -5.33
CA ILE A 224 -0.87 2.46 -6.02
C ILE A 224 0.36 2.70 -5.15
N SER A 225 0.45 3.89 -4.54
CA SER A 225 1.52 4.23 -3.58
C SER A 225 1.58 3.22 -2.44
N GLU A 226 0.44 2.83 -1.87
CA GLU A 226 0.37 1.84 -0.80
C GLU A 226 0.86 0.46 -1.22
N ILE A 227 0.54 -0.01 -2.44
CA ILE A 227 1.02 -1.30 -2.97
C ILE A 227 2.55 -1.29 -3.05
N LEU A 228 3.10 -0.27 -3.72
CA LEU A 228 4.54 -0.14 -3.91
C LEU A 228 5.27 0.02 -2.58
N TRP A 229 4.73 0.81 -1.66
CA TRP A 229 5.31 0.99 -0.33
C TRP A 229 5.28 -0.28 0.51
N LYS A 230 4.19 -1.06 0.46
CA LYS A 230 4.12 -2.36 1.15
C LYS A 230 5.17 -3.33 0.63
N ALA A 231 5.32 -3.43 -0.69
CA ALA A 231 6.37 -4.24 -1.31
C ALA A 231 7.76 -3.74 -0.86
N TRP A 232 8.00 -2.43 -0.95
CA TRP A 232 9.25 -1.82 -0.51
C TRP A 232 9.61 -2.17 0.93
N MET A 233 8.69 -1.95 1.88
CA MET A 233 8.91 -2.20 3.31
C MET A 233 9.18 -3.68 3.62
N GLN A 234 8.67 -4.59 2.80
CA GLN A 234 8.80 -6.03 3.00
C GLN A 234 10.13 -6.59 2.48
N TYR A 235 10.60 -6.05 1.35
CA TYR A 235 11.69 -6.63 0.57
C TYR A 235 12.97 -5.79 0.54
N SER A 236 12.89 -4.49 0.85
CA SER A 236 14.10 -3.69 0.98
C SER A 236 14.90 -4.07 2.22
N THR A 237 16.21 -4.07 2.09
CA THR A 237 17.13 -3.95 3.21
C THR A 237 17.61 -2.51 3.25
N GLU A 238 17.50 -1.84 4.40
CA GLU A 238 18.10 -0.52 4.58
C GLU A 238 19.64 -0.65 4.62
N GLU A 239 20.26 -0.88 3.47
CA GLU A 239 21.68 -0.64 3.24
C GLU A 239 21.83 0.40 2.13
N GLN A 240 22.35 1.56 2.54
CA GLN A 240 22.55 2.73 1.70
C GLN A 240 23.61 2.45 0.63
N ALA A 241 23.24 2.51 -0.64
CA ALA A 241 24.17 2.62 -1.75
C ALA A 241 24.12 4.04 -2.29
N THR A 242 25.14 4.84 -1.98
CA THR A 242 25.40 6.10 -2.68
C THR A 242 26.07 5.75 -4.00
N ALA A 243 25.40 6.01 -5.13
CA ALA A 243 26.03 5.94 -6.44
C ALA A 243 26.97 7.15 -6.59
N GLY A 244 28.26 6.94 -6.38
CA GLY A 244 29.28 7.96 -6.55
C GLY A 244 30.66 7.35 -6.75
N ASP A 245 31.12 7.35 -7.99
CA ASP A 245 32.52 7.12 -8.37
C ASP A 245 33.42 8.20 -7.73
N ASP A 246 34.45 7.79 -6.98
CA ASP A 246 35.77 8.43 -7.08
C ASP A 246 36.90 7.54 -6.56
N ASP A 247 38.00 7.57 -7.29
CA ASP A 247 39.22 6.78 -7.15
C ASP A 247 40.23 7.55 -6.29
N SER A 248 40.64 7.05 -5.12
CA SER A 248 42.03 7.17 -4.59
C SER A 248 42.24 6.63 -3.16
N ASP A 249 43.11 5.62 -3.10
CA ASP A 249 44.15 5.29 -2.10
C ASP A 249 44.02 5.59 -0.58
N ALA A 250 44.20 4.48 0.16
CA ALA A 250 45.09 4.29 1.34
C ALA A 250 44.51 4.26 2.78
N ASP A 251 44.56 3.03 3.33
CA ASP A 251 44.86 2.63 4.72
C ASP A 251 43.98 3.11 5.90
N ALA A 252 43.07 2.22 6.34
CA ALA A 252 43.17 1.51 7.64
C ALA A 252 42.00 0.52 7.79
N LYS A 253 42.30 -0.78 7.79
CA LYS A 253 41.32 -1.82 8.12
C LYS A 253 40.94 -1.78 9.59
N ASP A 254 39.73 -1.34 9.91
CA ASP A 254 39.02 -1.75 11.11
C ASP A 254 37.70 -2.43 10.68
N GLY A 255 37.78 -3.73 10.44
CA GLY A 255 36.59 -4.55 10.26
C GLY A 255 35.88 -4.74 11.59
N VAL A 256 34.56 -4.58 11.58
CA VAL A 256 33.64 -4.93 12.65
C VAL A 256 34.03 -6.27 13.30
N TRP A 257 34.02 -6.33 14.63
CA TRP A 257 34.20 -7.56 15.41
C TRP A 257 33.07 -7.75 16.42
N PHE A 258 32.77 -9.00 16.77
CA PHE A 258 31.80 -9.33 17.80
C PHE A 258 32.51 -9.67 19.10
N CYS A 259 32.02 -9.10 20.21
CA CYS A 259 32.60 -9.34 21.52
C CYS A 259 32.38 -10.78 21.97
N GLN A 260 33.45 -11.54 22.24
CA GLN A 260 33.32 -12.94 22.66
C GLN A 260 32.70 -13.12 24.05
N GLU A 261 32.66 -12.06 24.87
CA GLU A 261 32.06 -12.09 26.21
C GLU A 261 30.56 -11.78 26.20
N CYS A 262 30.10 -10.88 25.34
CA CYS A 262 28.70 -10.38 25.37
C CYS A 262 27.99 -10.38 24.00
N GLY A 263 28.66 -10.78 22.93
CA GLY A 263 28.08 -10.87 21.58
C GLY A 263 27.84 -9.53 20.88
N THR A 264 28.19 -8.40 21.49
CA THR A 264 27.94 -7.07 20.91
C THR A 264 28.86 -6.80 19.70
N LYS A 265 28.28 -6.26 18.61
CA LYS A 265 28.99 -5.80 17.41
C LYS A 265 29.75 -4.51 17.72
N ASN A 266 31.04 -4.47 17.43
CA ASN A 266 31.94 -3.36 17.77
C ASN A 266 32.87 -3.01 16.61
N GLU A 267 33.18 -1.73 16.47
CA GLU A 267 34.06 -1.21 15.41
C GLU A 267 35.32 -0.57 16.00
N GLY A 268 35.34 -0.31 17.31
CA GLY A 268 36.48 0.22 18.05
C GLY A 268 37.36 -0.87 18.67
N LYS A 269 38.45 -0.44 19.32
CA LYS A 269 39.41 -1.34 20.00
C LYS A 269 38.86 -2.05 21.25
N TYR A 270 37.70 -1.63 21.75
CA TYR A 270 37.06 -2.13 22.97
C TYR A 270 35.56 -2.29 22.73
N CYS A 271 34.94 -3.22 23.46
CA CYS A 271 33.50 -3.42 23.45
C CYS A 271 32.79 -2.24 24.11
N SER A 272 31.82 -1.65 23.42
CA SER A 272 30.99 -0.53 23.89
C SER A 272 30.14 -0.91 25.11
N GLU A 273 29.76 -2.18 25.23
CA GLU A 273 28.88 -2.65 26.30
C GLU A 273 29.64 -3.15 27.53
N CYS A 274 30.62 -4.04 27.34
CA CYS A 274 31.32 -4.66 28.48
C CYS A 274 32.75 -4.16 28.71
N GLY A 275 33.28 -3.32 27.82
CA GLY A 275 34.64 -2.77 27.92
C GLY A 275 35.77 -3.75 27.57
N SER A 276 35.47 -5.00 27.23
CA SER A 276 36.49 -5.99 26.85
C SER A 276 37.26 -5.55 25.61
N LYS A 277 38.59 -5.73 25.61
CA LYS A 277 39.45 -5.40 24.47
C LYS A 277 39.15 -6.34 23.30
N ARG A 278 39.24 -5.83 22.06
CA ARG A 278 39.23 -6.64 20.84
C ARG A 278 40.25 -7.78 20.93
N PRO A 279 39.86 -9.04 20.67
CA PRO A 279 40.79 -10.15 20.53
C PRO A 279 41.77 -9.85 19.38
N GLU A 280 43.06 -10.08 19.61
CA GLU A 280 44.10 -9.98 18.57
C GLU A 280 43.98 -11.08 17.52
#